data_AF-A0A538A665-F1
#
_entry.id   AF-A0A538A665-F1
#
_cell.length_a   1.000
_cell.length_b   1.000
_cell.length_c   1.000
_cell.angle_alpha   90.00
_cell.angle_beta   90.00
_cell.angle_gamma   90.00
#
_symmetry.space_group_name_H-M   'P 1'
#
loop_
_entity.id
_entity.type
_entity.pdbx_description
1 polymer ?
#
loop_
_entity_poly.entity_id
_entity_poly.type
_entity_poly.pdbx_seq_one_letter_code
_entity_poly.pdbx_strand_id
1 'polypeptide(L)'
;MLLGALAAIAAIAFLAEARLKVAAAAYFDASIVLALLALAIAGPLPALLVWIVPDAISRLVIRQDRLCSPGLVATVSSFALAVLAGYGVLQLAAAPSMVAATPALFTAGLVMYSVNFLFARLTFAPFYQGFRPSVLIRSEFRDMLPPFAAMLALGLATAALIGPLGVFALAPLAMVVVVPQLALAALGRDRSVARLSRPDATKLYAAAIADALALPRRERRTVAGAAAALARATPGELEADRWGVEELPDAILAALHVNERWDGTGWPAGLSGSWTPLPSRVLAVARAWSELTAGGTVELSHSEALLDLTLRAGAELDPAVVKAAEQVVAEEEAFVRAPGFQPRLHRLPLPRPVRRAKLPTVLAHLTRPT
;
A
#
# COMPACT_ATOMS: atom_id res chain seq x y z
N MET A 1 -34.05 -10.10 5.20
CA MET A 1 -33.36 -8.92 5.79
C MET A 1 -31.94 -9.24 6.25
N LEU A 2 -31.70 -10.30 7.03
CA LEU A 2 -30.36 -10.65 7.56
C LEU A 2 -29.28 -10.88 6.48
N LEU A 3 -29.61 -11.63 5.43
CA LEU A 3 -28.74 -11.82 4.25
C LEU A 3 -28.36 -10.49 3.56
N GLY A 4 -29.32 -9.58 3.42
CA GLY A 4 -29.08 -8.26 2.83
C GLY A 4 -28.13 -7.42 3.68
N ALA A 5 -28.27 -7.49 5.02
CA ALA A 5 -27.36 -6.82 5.94
C ALA A 5 -25.94 -7.41 5.90
N LEU A 6 -25.80 -8.74 5.86
CA LEU A 6 -24.51 -9.39 5.69
C LEU A 6 -23.84 -9.03 4.36
N ALA A 7 -24.59 -9.04 3.26
CA ALA A 7 -24.09 -8.63 1.94
C ALA A 7 -23.66 -7.16 1.93
N ALA A 8 -24.41 -6.27 2.59
CA ALA A 8 -24.05 -4.85 2.72
C ALA A 8 -22.77 -4.65 3.53
N ILE A 9 -22.62 -5.34 4.67
CA ILE A 9 -21.40 -5.30 5.49
C ILE A 9 -20.22 -5.82 4.66
N ALA A 10 -20.38 -6.94 3.94
CA ALA A 10 -19.35 -7.50 3.08
C ALA A 10 -18.94 -6.54 1.95
N ALA A 11 -19.91 -5.92 1.28
CA ALA A 11 -19.65 -4.96 0.20
C ALA A 11 -18.90 -3.72 0.72
N ILE A 12 -19.34 -3.14 1.84
CA ILE A 12 -18.65 -1.99 2.47
C ILE A 12 -17.22 -2.38 2.86
N ALA A 13 -17.07 -3.56 3.47
CA ALA A 13 -15.78 -4.02 3.93
C ALA A 13 -14.79 -4.21 2.78
N PHE A 14 -15.25 -4.84 1.71
CA PHE A 14 -14.45 -5.08 0.51
C PHE A 14 -14.09 -3.78 -0.22
N LEU A 15 -15.05 -2.86 -0.37
CA LEU A 15 -14.83 -1.57 -1.02
C LEU A 15 -13.84 -0.70 -0.23
N ALA A 16 -13.94 -0.71 1.10
CA ALA A 16 -12.99 -0.01 1.95
C ALA A 16 -11.61 -0.68 1.93
N GLU A 17 -11.53 -2.02 1.89
CA GLU A 17 -10.29 -2.75 1.71
C GLU A 17 -9.58 -2.38 0.39
N ALA A 18 -10.33 -2.23 -0.71
CA ALA A 18 -9.77 -1.78 -1.98
C ALA A 18 -9.11 -0.39 -1.89
N ARG A 19 -9.61 0.49 -1.01
CA ARG A 19 -9.01 1.81 -0.72
C ARG A 19 -7.82 1.73 0.25
N LEU A 20 -7.79 0.73 1.14
CA LEU A 20 -6.82 0.64 2.25
C LEU A 20 -5.55 -0.13 1.96
N LYS A 21 -5.50 -0.93 0.89
CA LYS A 21 -4.29 -1.69 0.47
C LYS A 21 -3.06 -0.82 0.19
N VAL A 22 -3.20 0.49 0.35
CA VAL A 22 -2.19 1.53 0.31
C VAL A 22 -1.41 1.72 1.62
N ALA A 23 -1.95 1.50 2.83
CA ALA A 23 -1.24 1.99 4.05
C ALA A 23 -1.55 1.38 5.44
N ALA A 24 -2.05 0.15 5.61
CA ALA A 24 -2.46 -0.33 6.94
C ALA A 24 -1.60 -1.46 7.56
N ALA A 25 -1.22 -1.30 8.83
CA ALA A 25 -0.40 -2.21 9.64
C ALA A 25 -1.19 -3.25 10.47
N ALA A 26 -2.53 -3.22 10.46
CA ALA A 26 -3.37 -4.23 11.10
C ALA A 26 -4.59 -4.53 10.23
N TYR A 27 -4.70 -5.78 9.77
CA TYR A 27 -5.71 -6.25 8.83
C TYR A 27 -6.74 -7.10 9.58
N PHE A 28 -7.98 -6.63 9.70
CA PHE A 28 -9.10 -7.40 10.24
C PHE A 28 -9.92 -7.95 9.06
N ASP A 29 -9.59 -9.15 8.61
CA ASP A 29 -10.31 -9.84 7.55
C ASP A 29 -11.62 -10.43 8.08
N ALA A 30 -12.73 -9.77 7.80
CA ALA A 30 -14.05 -10.25 8.18
C ALA A 30 -14.67 -11.19 7.13
N SER A 31 -14.03 -11.38 5.98
CA SER A 31 -14.64 -12.05 4.83
C SER A 31 -15.04 -13.49 5.16
N ILE A 32 -14.17 -14.26 5.82
CA ILE A 32 -14.45 -15.65 6.23
C ILE A 32 -15.57 -15.70 7.27
N VAL A 33 -15.60 -14.74 8.19
CA VAL A 33 -16.63 -14.70 9.23
C VAL A 33 -18.01 -14.36 8.65
N LEU A 34 -18.07 -13.41 7.72
CA LEU A 34 -19.30 -13.06 7.02
C LEU A 34 -19.81 -14.22 6.14
N ALA A 35 -18.91 -14.91 5.44
CA ALA A 35 -19.24 -16.10 4.66
C ALA A 35 -19.71 -17.26 5.56
N LEU A 36 -19.06 -17.48 6.71
CA LEU A 36 -19.47 -18.49 7.69
C LEU A 36 -20.87 -18.21 8.26
N LEU A 37 -21.18 -16.95 8.58
CA LEU A 37 -22.52 -16.57 9.02
C LEU A 37 -23.57 -16.79 7.92
N ALA A 38 -23.29 -16.34 6.70
CA ALA A 38 -24.16 -16.57 5.56
C ALA A 38 -24.38 -18.06 5.28
N LEU A 39 -23.32 -18.87 5.45
CA LEU A 39 -23.37 -20.32 5.33
C LEU A 39 -24.31 -20.95 6.35
N ALA A 40 -24.20 -20.53 7.61
CA ALA A 40 -25.02 -21.05 8.69
C ALA A 40 -26.50 -20.65 8.57
N ILE A 41 -26.78 -19.46 8.03
CA ILE A 41 -28.15 -18.92 7.93
C ILE A 41 -28.87 -19.41 6.68
N ALA A 42 -28.16 -19.48 5.55
CA ALA A 42 -28.80 -19.59 4.24
C ALA A 42 -28.13 -20.61 3.30
N GLY A 43 -27.11 -21.32 3.79
CA GLY A 43 -26.45 -22.39 3.05
C GLY A 43 -25.30 -21.92 2.14
N PRO A 44 -24.76 -22.84 1.31
CA PRO A 44 -23.49 -22.64 0.64
C PRO A 44 -23.54 -21.61 -0.50
N LEU A 45 -24.63 -21.54 -1.25
CA LEU A 45 -24.74 -20.61 -2.36
C LEU A 45 -24.71 -19.13 -1.88
N PRO A 46 -25.49 -18.72 -0.87
CA PRO A 46 -25.39 -17.36 -0.33
C PRO A 46 -24.02 -17.05 0.29
N ALA A 47 -23.40 -18.01 0.98
CA ALA A 47 -22.05 -17.86 1.51
C ALA A 47 -21.01 -17.59 0.43
N LEU A 48 -21.10 -18.31 -0.70
CA LEU A 48 -20.22 -18.12 -1.83
C LEU A 48 -20.44 -16.75 -2.50
N LEU A 49 -21.69 -16.31 -2.61
CA LEU A 49 -22.03 -14.99 -3.17
C LEU A 49 -21.47 -13.83 -2.34
N VAL A 50 -21.40 -13.97 -1.01
CA VAL A 50 -20.76 -12.98 -0.11
C VAL A 50 -19.30 -12.74 -0.48
N TRP A 51 -18.61 -13.72 -1.07
CA TRP A 51 -17.24 -13.57 -1.58
C TRP A 51 -17.16 -13.20 -3.05
N ILE A 52 -17.92 -13.89 -3.91
CA ILE A 52 -17.81 -13.71 -5.36
C ILE A 52 -18.32 -12.34 -5.79
N VAL A 53 -19.42 -11.84 -5.22
CA VAL A 53 -20.05 -10.60 -5.69
C VAL A 53 -19.15 -9.39 -5.46
N PRO A 54 -18.60 -9.14 -4.25
CA PRO A 54 -17.67 -8.03 -4.05
C PRO A 54 -16.38 -8.17 -4.87
N ASP A 55 -15.83 -9.38 -5.01
CA ASP A 55 -14.66 -9.63 -5.84
C ASP A 55 -14.92 -9.33 -7.32
N ALA A 56 -16.08 -9.76 -7.84
CA ALA A 56 -16.50 -9.49 -9.22
C ALA A 56 -16.74 -8.00 -9.46
N ILE A 57 -17.44 -7.30 -8.56
CA ILE A 57 -17.66 -5.85 -8.64
C ILE A 57 -16.31 -5.13 -8.67
N SER A 58 -15.39 -5.51 -7.77
CA SER A 58 -14.06 -4.89 -7.75
C SER A 58 -13.30 -5.14 -9.05
N ARG A 59 -13.35 -6.35 -9.59
CA ARG A 59 -12.67 -6.66 -10.86
C ARG A 59 -13.26 -5.93 -12.06
N LEU A 60 -14.58 -5.85 -12.15
CA LEU A 60 -15.27 -5.26 -13.29
C LEU A 60 -15.30 -3.72 -13.23
N VAL A 61 -15.58 -3.15 -12.06
CA VAL A 61 -15.81 -1.72 -11.90
C VAL A 61 -14.53 -0.98 -11.52
N ILE A 62 -13.68 -1.57 -10.67
CA ILE A 62 -12.51 -0.89 -10.11
C ILE A 62 -11.23 -1.24 -10.89
N ARG A 63 -11.03 -2.52 -11.24
CA ARG A 63 -9.76 -3.01 -11.80
C ARG A 63 -9.75 -3.21 -13.31
N GLN A 64 -10.93 -3.33 -13.94
CA GLN A 64 -11.12 -3.63 -15.37
C GLN A 64 -10.33 -4.87 -15.84
N ASP A 65 -10.29 -5.93 -15.02
CA ASP A 65 -9.57 -7.18 -15.34
C ASP A 65 -10.26 -8.00 -16.44
N ARG A 66 -9.47 -8.82 -17.16
CA ARG A 66 -10.03 -9.84 -18.06
C ARG A 66 -10.75 -10.93 -17.25
N LEU A 67 -11.97 -11.27 -17.70
CA LEU A 67 -12.89 -12.22 -17.05
C LEU A 67 -12.35 -13.65 -16.88
N CYS A 68 -11.29 -14.05 -17.59
CA CYS A 68 -10.76 -15.43 -17.56
C CYS A 68 -9.24 -15.43 -17.29
N SER A 69 -8.83 -15.06 -16.08
CA SER A 69 -7.43 -15.20 -15.64
C SER A 69 -7.24 -16.45 -14.77
N PRO A 70 -6.08 -17.13 -14.81
CA PRO A 70 -5.77 -18.25 -13.91
C PRO A 70 -5.92 -17.90 -12.42
N GLY A 71 -5.64 -16.64 -12.07
CA GLY A 71 -5.84 -16.13 -10.71
C GLY A 71 -7.31 -16.07 -10.29
N LEU A 72 -8.22 -15.68 -11.19
CA LEU A 72 -9.66 -15.70 -10.90
C LEU A 72 -10.13 -17.13 -10.62
N VAL A 73 -9.72 -18.08 -11.46
CA VAL A 73 -10.08 -19.49 -11.29
C VAL A 73 -9.58 -19.98 -9.93
N ALA A 74 -8.31 -19.72 -9.57
CA ALA A 74 -7.76 -20.11 -8.28
C ALA A 74 -8.52 -19.48 -7.09
N THR A 75 -8.86 -18.19 -7.17
CA THR A 75 -9.62 -17.49 -6.12
C THR A 75 -11.03 -18.06 -5.96
N VAL A 76 -11.78 -18.19 -7.06
CA VAL A 76 -13.14 -18.73 -7.03
C VAL A 76 -13.16 -20.19 -6.59
N SER A 77 -12.20 -21.01 -7.04
CA SER A 77 -12.05 -22.39 -6.60
C SER A 77 -11.74 -22.47 -5.10
N SER A 78 -10.86 -21.61 -4.58
CA SER A 78 -10.56 -21.54 -3.15
C SER A 78 -11.79 -21.20 -2.32
N PHE A 79 -12.57 -20.21 -2.77
CA PHE A 79 -13.84 -19.83 -2.14
C PHE A 79 -14.85 -20.97 -2.14
N ALA A 80 -15.06 -21.61 -3.30
CA ALA A 80 -15.98 -22.74 -3.41
C ALA A 80 -15.57 -23.89 -2.49
N LEU A 81 -14.29 -24.29 -2.51
CA LEU A 81 -13.77 -25.37 -1.68
C LEU A 81 -13.88 -25.06 -0.18
N ALA A 82 -13.55 -23.84 0.23
CA ALA A 82 -13.68 -23.44 1.62
C ALA A 82 -15.14 -23.49 2.08
N VAL A 83 -16.08 -22.93 1.30
CA VAL A 83 -17.52 -22.99 1.60
C VAL A 83 -18.02 -24.43 1.70
N LEU A 84 -17.65 -25.29 0.75
CA LEU A 84 -18.05 -26.70 0.77
C LEU A 84 -17.47 -27.45 1.98
N ALA A 85 -16.22 -27.20 2.34
CA ALA A 85 -15.59 -27.80 3.50
C ALA A 85 -16.27 -27.36 4.81
N GLY A 86 -16.54 -26.06 4.96
CA GLY A 86 -17.31 -25.53 6.09
C GLY A 86 -18.72 -26.11 6.15
N TYR A 87 -19.39 -26.23 5.00
CA TYR A 87 -20.72 -26.82 4.92
C TYR A 87 -20.74 -28.29 5.37
N GLY A 88 -19.74 -29.06 4.94
CA GLY A 88 -19.55 -30.45 5.37
C GLY A 88 -19.41 -30.57 6.90
N VAL A 89 -18.64 -29.68 7.54
CA VAL A 89 -18.50 -29.65 9.00
C VAL A 89 -19.85 -29.40 9.69
N LEU A 90 -20.62 -28.42 9.19
CA LEU A 90 -21.94 -28.10 9.77
C LEU A 90 -22.94 -29.24 9.59
N GLN A 91 -22.92 -29.93 8.44
CA GLN A 91 -23.79 -31.08 8.20
C GLN A 91 -23.44 -32.28 9.06
N LEU A 92 -22.15 -32.54 9.30
CA LEU A 92 -21.71 -33.60 10.20
C LEU A 92 -22.12 -33.35 11.65
N ALA A 93 -22.17 -32.08 12.06
CA ALA A 93 -22.62 -31.71 13.40
C ALA A 93 -24.13 -31.86 13.58
N ALA A 94 -24.91 -31.73 12.50
CA ALA A 94 -26.37 -31.86 12.48
C ALA A 94 -27.08 -31.11 13.62
N ALA A 95 -26.57 -29.93 13.98
CA ALA A 95 -27.02 -29.21 15.16
C ALA A 95 -28.44 -28.64 14.98
N PRO A 96 -29.33 -28.79 15.97
CA PRO A 96 -30.75 -28.41 15.84
C PRO A 96 -30.99 -26.89 15.93
N SER A 97 -29.98 -26.11 16.34
CA SER A 97 -30.07 -24.66 16.46
C SER A 97 -28.72 -24.00 16.24
N MET A 98 -28.72 -22.70 15.92
CA MET A 98 -27.49 -21.91 15.73
C MET A 98 -26.61 -21.90 16.99
N VAL A 99 -27.23 -21.85 18.17
CA VAL A 99 -26.52 -21.88 19.46
C VAL A 99 -25.88 -23.26 19.69
N ALA A 100 -26.62 -24.34 19.43
CA ALA A 100 -26.07 -25.69 19.51
C ALA A 100 -24.98 -25.95 18.46
N ALA A 101 -25.04 -25.24 17.32
CA ALA A 101 -24.06 -25.31 16.25
C ALA A 101 -22.76 -24.55 16.58
N THR A 102 -22.67 -23.80 17.69
CA THR A 102 -21.50 -22.94 18.00
C THR A 102 -20.15 -23.67 17.93
N PRO A 103 -19.97 -24.88 18.50
CA PRO A 103 -18.73 -25.64 18.35
C PRO A 103 -18.45 -26.00 16.89
N ALA A 104 -19.48 -26.42 16.15
CA ALA A 104 -19.38 -26.75 14.74
C ALA A 104 -19.07 -25.53 13.87
N LEU A 105 -19.60 -24.35 14.20
CA LEU A 105 -19.31 -23.08 13.55
C LEU A 105 -17.86 -22.66 13.77
N PHE A 106 -17.33 -22.83 14.98
CA PHE A 106 -15.92 -22.58 15.26
C PHE A 106 -15.02 -23.48 14.40
N THR A 107 -15.30 -24.79 14.40
CA THR A 107 -14.57 -25.75 13.57
C THR A 107 -14.72 -25.45 12.09
N ALA A 108 -15.92 -25.14 11.61
CA ALA A 108 -16.19 -24.77 10.23
C ALA A 108 -15.41 -23.52 9.82
N GLY A 109 -15.35 -22.50 10.68
CA GLY A 109 -14.55 -21.29 10.45
C GLY A 109 -13.06 -21.59 10.31
N LEU A 110 -12.49 -22.43 11.19
CA LEU A 110 -11.08 -22.85 11.09
C LEU A 110 -10.81 -23.69 9.84
N VAL A 111 -11.74 -24.57 9.46
CA VAL A 111 -11.63 -25.39 8.25
C VAL A 111 -11.72 -24.51 7.01
N MET A 112 -12.69 -23.59 6.94
CA MET A 112 -12.80 -22.60 5.86
C MET A 112 -11.51 -21.79 5.72
N TYR A 113 -10.96 -21.28 6.83
CA TYR A 113 -9.69 -20.54 6.84
C TYR A 113 -8.54 -21.40 6.33
N SER A 114 -8.42 -22.63 6.81
CA SER A 114 -7.35 -23.55 6.45
C SER A 114 -7.41 -23.99 5.00
N VAL A 115 -8.61 -24.31 4.47
CA VAL A 115 -8.81 -24.67 3.07
C VAL A 115 -8.55 -23.48 2.16
N ASN A 116 -9.04 -22.30 2.53
CA ASN A 116 -8.78 -21.09 1.77
C ASN A 116 -7.28 -20.76 1.72
N PHE A 117 -6.57 -20.89 2.85
CA PHE A 117 -5.13 -20.74 2.90
C PHE A 117 -4.41 -21.80 2.05
N LEU A 118 -4.82 -23.06 2.15
CA LEU A 118 -4.19 -24.17 1.44
C LEU A 118 -4.29 -23.98 -0.08
N PHE A 119 -5.47 -23.65 -0.59
CA PHE A 119 -5.70 -23.54 -2.03
C PHE A 119 -5.26 -22.18 -2.58
N ALA A 120 -5.67 -21.06 -1.97
CA ALA A 120 -5.31 -19.73 -2.47
C ALA A 120 -3.84 -19.38 -2.27
N ARG A 121 -3.23 -19.79 -1.14
CA ARG A 121 -1.86 -19.36 -0.78
C ARG A 121 -0.83 -20.48 -0.90
N LEU A 122 -1.09 -21.69 -0.41
CA LEU A 122 -0.08 -22.77 -0.41
C LEU A 122 -0.03 -23.61 -1.69
N THR A 123 -1.10 -23.63 -2.48
CA THR A 123 -1.10 -24.35 -3.77
C THR A 123 -0.72 -23.37 -4.87
N PHE A 124 -1.36 -22.21 -4.93
CA PHE A 124 -1.06 -21.26 -6.00
C PHE A 124 0.30 -20.55 -5.82
N ALA A 125 0.67 -20.08 -4.62
CA ALA A 125 1.88 -19.28 -4.48
C ALA A 125 3.20 -20.06 -4.60
N PRO A 126 3.35 -21.30 -4.09
CA PRO A 126 4.56 -22.10 -4.32
C PRO A 126 4.69 -22.59 -5.75
N PHE A 127 3.61 -23.14 -6.34
CA PHE A 127 3.66 -23.73 -7.67
C PHE A 127 3.72 -22.69 -8.79
N TYR A 128 3.01 -21.57 -8.65
CA TYR A 128 2.94 -20.55 -9.69
C TYR A 128 3.92 -19.38 -9.45
N GLN A 129 4.27 -19.10 -8.19
CA GLN A 129 5.08 -17.93 -7.84
C GLN A 129 6.41 -18.27 -7.12
N GLY A 130 6.69 -19.55 -6.87
CA GLY A 130 7.98 -20.02 -6.34
C GLY A 130 8.23 -19.70 -4.86
N PHE A 131 7.21 -19.32 -4.08
CA PHE A 131 7.40 -19.05 -2.66
C PHE A 131 7.68 -20.32 -1.87
N ARG A 132 8.56 -20.19 -0.87
CA ARG A 132 8.82 -21.27 0.08
C ARG A 132 7.60 -21.47 0.99
N PRO A 133 6.97 -22.65 1.02
CA PRO A 133 5.80 -22.92 1.84
C PRO A 133 5.99 -22.56 3.32
N SER A 134 7.19 -22.79 3.86
CA SER A 134 7.52 -22.52 5.26
C SER A 134 7.43 -21.04 5.65
N VAL A 135 7.66 -20.11 4.72
CA VAL A 135 7.54 -18.66 4.98
C VAL A 135 6.07 -18.26 5.04
N LEU A 136 5.25 -18.78 4.11
CA LEU A 136 3.82 -18.52 4.07
C LEU A 136 3.13 -19.06 5.31
N ILE A 137 3.44 -20.29 5.71
CA ILE A 137 2.89 -20.91 6.92
C ILE A 137 3.26 -20.05 8.14
N ARG A 138 4.52 -19.63 8.27
CA ARG A 138 4.94 -18.83 9.43
C ARG A 138 4.21 -17.48 9.49
N SER A 139 4.09 -16.76 8.37
CA SER A 139 3.40 -15.47 8.34
C SER A 139 1.90 -15.63 8.62
N GLU A 140 1.29 -16.67 8.07
CA GLU A 140 -0.13 -16.92 8.25
C GLU A 140 -0.45 -17.21 9.72
N PHE A 141 0.27 -18.15 10.32
CA PHE A 141 0.01 -18.58 11.70
C PHE A 141 0.47 -17.57 12.76
N ARG A 142 1.51 -16.77 12.50
CA ARG A 142 2.01 -15.79 13.49
C ARG A 142 1.30 -14.45 13.40
N ASP A 143 1.01 -13.98 12.19
CA ASP A 143 0.58 -12.60 11.97
C ASP A 143 -0.93 -12.51 11.68
N MET A 144 -1.53 -13.51 11.01
CA MET A 144 -2.94 -13.48 10.59
C MET A 144 -3.87 -14.32 11.47
N LEU A 145 -3.37 -15.40 12.08
CA LEU A 145 -4.20 -16.26 12.92
C LEU A 145 -4.75 -15.55 14.18
N PRO A 146 -3.99 -14.73 14.93
CA PRO A 146 -4.55 -14.02 16.09
C PRO A 146 -5.71 -13.06 15.75
N PRO A 147 -5.61 -12.14 14.76
CA PRO A 147 -6.73 -11.28 14.40
C PRO A 147 -7.89 -12.08 13.78
N PHE A 148 -7.61 -13.16 13.04
CA PHE A 148 -8.64 -14.07 12.55
C PHE A 148 -9.40 -14.74 13.71
N ALA A 149 -8.71 -15.26 14.72
CA ALA A 149 -9.33 -15.91 15.87
C ALA A 149 -10.22 -14.94 16.66
N ALA A 150 -9.79 -13.68 16.81
CA ALA A 150 -10.60 -12.63 17.42
C ALA A 150 -11.87 -12.35 16.59
N MET A 151 -11.74 -12.25 15.26
CA MET A 151 -12.88 -12.07 14.36
C MET A 151 -13.83 -13.26 14.37
N LEU A 152 -13.31 -14.49 14.42
CA LEU A 152 -14.10 -15.70 14.52
C LEU A 152 -14.88 -15.75 15.83
N ALA A 153 -14.26 -15.41 16.96
CA ALA A 153 -14.94 -15.31 18.25
C ALA A 153 -16.08 -14.28 18.22
N LEU A 154 -15.84 -13.11 17.61
CA LEU A 154 -16.88 -12.10 17.40
C LEU A 154 -18.02 -12.63 16.52
N GLY A 155 -17.70 -13.34 15.43
CA GLY A 155 -18.67 -13.99 14.56
C GLY A 155 -19.54 -15.02 15.28
N LEU A 156 -18.95 -15.83 16.16
CA LEU A 156 -19.68 -16.81 16.97
C LEU A 156 -20.60 -16.14 17.98
N ALA A 157 -20.13 -15.09 18.64
CA ALA A 157 -20.96 -14.28 19.54
C ALA A 157 -22.14 -13.67 18.77
N THR A 158 -21.90 -13.13 17.57
CA THR A 158 -22.95 -12.65 16.67
C THR A 158 -23.93 -13.77 16.32
N ALA A 159 -23.45 -14.95 15.92
CA ALA A 159 -24.30 -16.10 15.56
C ALA A 159 -25.25 -16.50 16.70
N ALA A 160 -24.73 -16.57 17.94
CA ALA A 160 -25.52 -16.88 19.13
C ALA A 160 -26.61 -15.83 19.41
N LEU A 161 -26.35 -14.56 19.07
CA LEU A 161 -27.27 -13.45 19.28
C LEU A 161 -28.30 -13.26 18.16
N ILE A 162 -28.16 -13.92 17.00
CA ILE A 162 -29.11 -13.81 15.88
C ILE A 162 -30.51 -14.27 16.29
N GLY A 163 -30.62 -15.34 17.08
CA GLY A 163 -31.91 -15.84 17.58
C GLY A 163 -32.70 -14.76 18.34
N PRO A 164 -32.16 -14.19 19.44
CA PRO A 164 -32.87 -13.20 20.24
C PRO A 164 -32.94 -11.80 19.62
N LEU A 165 -31.93 -11.37 18.85
CA LEU A 165 -31.81 -9.98 18.38
C LEU A 165 -32.03 -9.80 16.87
N GLY A 166 -32.20 -10.89 16.11
CA GLY A 166 -32.39 -10.83 14.66
C GLY A 166 -31.25 -10.09 13.96
N VAL A 167 -31.60 -9.10 13.12
CA VAL A 167 -30.63 -8.31 12.36
C VAL A 167 -29.74 -7.44 13.27
N PHE A 168 -30.22 -7.03 14.44
CA PHE A 168 -29.46 -6.18 15.36
C PHE A 168 -28.24 -6.89 15.96
N ALA A 169 -28.21 -8.23 15.93
CA ALA A 169 -27.03 -9.03 16.32
C ALA A 169 -25.79 -8.71 15.47
N LEU A 170 -25.98 -8.19 14.26
CA LEU A 170 -24.90 -7.81 13.35
C LEU A 170 -24.25 -6.47 13.71
N ALA A 171 -24.85 -5.65 14.58
CA ALA A 171 -24.35 -4.30 14.86
C ALA A 171 -22.92 -4.26 15.45
N PRO A 172 -22.54 -5.11 16.44
CA PRO A 172 -21.17 -5.13 16.95
C PRO A 172 -20.16 -5.58 15.87
N LEU A 173 -20.52 -6.59 15.08
CA LEU A 173 -19.71 -7.07 13.97
C LEU A 173 -19.54 -5.97 12.91
N ALA A 174 -20.62 -5.31 12.52
CA ALA A 174 -20.59 -4.19 11.58
C ALA A 174 -19.72 -3.05 12.10
N MET A 175 -19.79 -2.71 13.40
CA MET A 175 -18.96 -1.66 13.98
C MET A 175 -17.47 -2.00 13.92
N VAL A 176 -17.08 -3.20 14.32
CA VAL A 176 -15.67 -3.65 14.30
C VAL A 176 -15.11 -3.74 12.88
N VAL A 177 -15.95 -4.11 11.91
CA VAL A 177 -15.53 -4.25 10.51
C VAL A 177 -15.53 -2.89 9.80
N VAL A 178 -16.66 -2.19 9.81
CA VAL A 178 -16.90 -1.01 8.99
C VAL A 178 -16.21 0.24 9.55
N VAL A 179 -16.20 0.46 10.87
CA VAL A 179 -15.67 1.72 11.44
C VAL A 179 -14.17 1.88 11.19
N PRO A 180 -13.29 0.91 11.52
CA PRO A 180 -11.87 1.05 11.24
C PRO A 180 -11.60 1.21 9.74
N GLN A 181 -12.37 0.49 8.92
CA GLN A 181 -12.19 0.52 7.47
C GLN A 181 -12.61 1.86 6.85
N LEU A 182 -13.72 2.44 7.29
CA LEU A 182 -14.15 3.78 6.85
C LEU A 182 -13.27 4.89 7.44
N ALA A 183 -12.88 4.78 8.71
CA ALA A 183 -12.01 5.76 9.38
C ALA A 183 -10.63 5.80 8.73
N LEU A 184 -10.00 4.64 8.53
CA LEU A 184 -8.72 4.56 7.83
C LEU A 184 -8.84 5.00 6.37
N ALA A 185 -9.93 4.68 5.66
CA ALA A 185 -10.14 5.15 4.29
C ALA A 185 -10.38 6.67 4.22
N ALA A 186 -10.95 7.27 5.28
CA ALA A 186 -11.09 8.72 5.40
C ALA A 186 -9.76 9.41 5.75
N LEU A 187 -8.92 8.77 6.57
CA LEU A 187 -7.59 9.25 6.95
C LEU A 187 -6.56 9.08 5.82
N GLY A 188 -6.71 8.05 4.99
CA GLY A 188 -5.88 7.76 3.82
C GLY A 188 -6.31 8.49 2.55
N ARG A 189 -7.16 9.52 2.63
CA ARG A 189 -7.40 10.38 1.47
C ARG A 189 -6.12 11.14 1.16
N ASP A 190 -5.59 10.93 -0.03
CA ASP A 190 -4.49 11.72 -0.58
C ASP A 190 -4.85 13.21 -0.47
N ARG A 191 -4.11 13.92 0.39
CA ARG A 191 -4.17 15.39 0.40
C ARG A 191 -3.42 15.81 -0.85
N SER A 192 -4.16 16.33 -1.84
CA SER A 192 -3.56 16.89 -3.05
C SER A 192 -2.41 17.83 -2.66
N VAL A 193 -1.23 17.57 -3.22
CA VAL A 193 -0.01 18.35 -2.99
C VAL A 193 -0.21 19.82 -3.40
N ALA A 194 -1.17 20.10 -4.29
CA ALA A 194 -1.58 21.45 -4.67
C ALA A 194 -2.09 22.31 -3.49
N ARG A 195 -2.39 21.73 -2.31
CA ARG A 195 -2.76 22.49 -1.11
C ARG A 195 -1.60 22.72 -0.14
N LEU A 196 -0.43 22.17 -0.41
CA LEU A 196 0.74 22.39 0.44
C LEU A 196 1.33 23.76 0.18
N SER A 197 1.85 24.37 1.25
CA SER A 197 2.72 25.55 1.13
C SER A 197 3.97 25.17 0.34
N ARG A 198 4.55 26.12 -0.41
CA ARG A 198 5.80 25.88 -1.15
C ARG A 198 6.90 25.22 -0.29
N PRO A 199 7.20 25.68 0.93
CA PRO A 199 8.21 25.02 1.77
C PRO A 199 7.88 23.58 2.16
N ASP A 200 6.61 23.26 2.39
CA ASP A 200 6.20 21.90 2.77
C ASP A 200 6.21 20.96 1.55
N ALA A 201 5.81 21.46 0.38
CA ALA A 201 5.98 20.76 -0.88
C ALA A 201 7.47 20.49 -1.18
N THR A 202 8.35 21.49 -1.00
CA THR A 202 9.81 21.30 -1.17
C THR A 202 10.34 20.19 -0.26
N LYS A 203 9.97 20.17 1.03
CA LYS A 203 10.41 19.12 1.98
C LYS A 203 9.93 17.73 1.52
N LEU A 204 8.68 17.63 1.09
CA LEU A 204 8.09 16.37 0.64
C LEU A 204 8.80 15.84 -0.61
N TYR A 205 8.96 16.69 -1.64
CA TYR A 205 9.65 16.31 -2.87
C TYR A 205 11.12 15.94 -2.65
N ALA A 206 11.83 16.70 -1.80
CA ALA A 206 13.23 16.41 -1.47
C ALA A 206 13.37 15.05 -0.78
N ALA A 207 12.45 14.70 0.13
CA ALA A 207 12.42 13.39 0.77
C ALA A 207 12.12 12.27 -0.24
N ALA A 208 11.14 12.46 -1.12
CA ALA A 208 10.77 11.48 -2.13
C ALA A 208 11.90 11.22 -3.14
N ILE A 209 12.57 12.28 -3.62
CA ILE A 209 13.72 12.18 -4.51
C ILE A 209 14.89 11.45 -3.82
N ALA A 210 15.16 11.78 -2.55
CA ALA A 210 16.21 11.11 -1.78
C ALA A 210 15.93 9.60 -1.58
N ASP A 211 14.65 9.24 -1.48
CA ASP A 211 14.22 7.84 -1.43
C ASP A 211 14.39 7.14 -2.80
N ALA A 212 13.99 7.79 -3.90
CA ALA A 212 14.16 7.27 -5.26
C ALA A 212 15.63 7.07 -5.65
N LEU A 213 16.52 7.98 -5.22
CA LEU A 213 17.97 7.86 -5.38
C LEU A 213 18.62 6.83 -4.44
N ALA A 214 17.83 6.20 -3.56
CA ALA A 214 18.29 5.25 -2.55
C ALA A 214 19.43 5.80 -1.65
N LEU A 215 19.35 7.08 -1.29
CA LEU A 215 20.41 7.74 -0.52
C LEU A 215 20.60 7.08 0.86
N PRO A 216 21.83 7.03 1.40
CA PRO A 216 22.09 6.55 2.75
C PRO A 216 21.42 7.44 3.80
N ARG A 217 21.17 6.88 5.00
CA ARG A 217 20.49 7.59 6.10
C ARG A 217 21.12 8.94 6.45
N ARG A 218 22.44 9.07 6.34
CA ARG A 218 23.16 10.33 6.61
C ARG A 218 22.73 11.41 5.61
N GLU A 219 22.79 11.13 4.31
CA GLU A 219 22.40 12.07 3.26
C GLU A 219 20.91 12.42 3.31
N ARG A 220 20.03 11.46 3.61
CA ARG A 220 18.59 11.77 3.81
C ARG A 220 18.37 12.76 4.94
N ARG A 221 19.11 12.64 6.05
CA ARG A 221 19.06 13.61 7.15
C ARG A 221 19.60 14.97 6.72
N THR A 222 20.67 15.00 5.92
CA THR A 222 21.21 16.23 5.35
C THR A 222 20.19 16.94 4.45
N VAL A 223 19.56 16.22 3.52
CA VAL A 223 18.51 16.75 2.64
C VAL A 223 17.33 17.29 3.44
N ALA A 224 16.82 16.51 4.42
CA ALA A 224 15.71 16.94 5.27
C ALA A 224 16.06 18.17 6.11
N GLY A 225 17.27 18.21 6.67
CA GLY A 225 17.78 19.36 7.41
C GLY A 225 17.93 20.60 6.52
N ALA A 226 18.42 20.43 5.29
CA ALA A 226 18.60 21.50 4.33
C ALA A 226 17.26 22.10 3.88
N ALA A 227 16.27 21.25 3.59
CA ALA A 227 14.91 21.69 3.29
C ALA A 227 14.27 22.45 4.46
N ALA A 228 14.51 22.01 5.69
CA ALA A 228 14.03 22.71 6.90
C ALA A 228 14.77 24.03 7.15
N ALA A 229 16.05 24.14 6.78
CA ALA A 229 16.82 25.38 6.85
C ALA A 229 16.30 26.38 5.80
N LEU A 230 16.15 25.94 4.55
CA LEU A 230 15.60 26.75 3.46
C LEU A 230 14.19 27.27 3.77
N ALA A 231 13.34 26.45 4.37
CA ALA A 231 11.98 26.84 4.77
C ALA A 231 11.93 27.94 5.84
N ARG A 232 13.01 28.12 6.62
CA ARG A 232 13.11 29.09 7.71
C ARG A 232 13.86 30.36 7.31
N ALA A 233 14.59 30.33 6.20
CA ALA A 233 15.31 31.48 5.69
C ALA A 233 14.35 32.49 5.05
N THR A 234 14.48 33.77 5.40
CA THR A 234 13.84 34.82 4.60
C THR A 234 14.61 35.06 3.29
N PRO A 235 13.94 35.56 2.22
CA PRO A 235 14.64 35.96 1.00
C PRO A 235 15.79 36.92 1.32
N GLY A 236 17.03 36.53 1.00
CA GLY A 236 18.25 37.32 1.28
C GLY A 236 19.08 36.87 2.50
N GLU A 237 18.57 36.02 3.40
CA GLU A 237 19.34 35.57 4.58
C GLU A 237 20.34 34.43 4.31
N LEU A 238 20.20 33.75 3.16
CA LEU A 238 21.14 32.73 2.68
C LEU A 238 22.23 33.30 1.76
N GLU A 239 22.36 34.63 1.69
CA GLU A 239 23.51 35.27 1.06
C GLU A 239 24.77 35.02 1.91
N ALA A 240 25.83 34.58 1.25
CA ALA A 240 27.04 33.99 1.85
C ALA A 240 27.79 34.90 2.86
N ASP A 241 27.38 36.15 3.02
CA ASP A 241 28.11 37.21 3.71
C ASP A 241 28.03 37.17 5.26
N ARG A 242 27.34 36.17 5.84
CA ARG A 242 27.15 36.08 7.30
C ARG A 242 27.55 34.76 7.97
N TRP A 243 28.03 33.78 7.22
CA TRP A 243 28.28 32.44 7.78
C TRP A 243 29.76 32.06 7.63
N GLY A 244 30.50 32.08 8.75
CA GLY A 244 31.85 31.54 8.82
C GLY A 244 31.85 30.04 8.53
N VAL A 245 32.67 29.62 7.57
CA VAL A 245 32.60 28.31 6.89
C VAL A 245 33.07 27.13 7.75
N GLU A 246 33.57 27.35 8.96
CA GLU A 246 34.34 26.32 9.68
C GLU A 246 33.54 25.33 10.54
N GLU A 247 32.25 25.52 10.81
CA GLU A 247 31.43 24.53 11.55
C GLU A 247 29.94 24.49 11.13
N LEU A 248 29.65 24.65 9.84
CA LEU A 248 28.26 24.57 9.38
C LEU A 248 27.84 23.10 9.25
N PRO A 249 26.77 22.63 9.93
CA PRO A 249 26.23 21.30 9.73
C PRO A 249 25.98 21.05 8.24
N ASP A 250 26.28 19.86 7.72
CA ASP A 250 26.14 19.47 6.30
C ASP A 250 24.83 19.97 5.64
N ALA A 251 23.75 20.09 6.43
CA ALA A 251 22.44 20.59 6.02
C ALA A 251 22.42 22.09 5.66
N ILE A 252 23.16 22.93 6.38
CA ILE A 252 23.24 24.37 6.08
C ILE A 252 24.06 24.58 4.82
N LEU A 253 25.21 23.90 4.69
CA LEU A 253 26.00 23.93 3.47
C LEU A 253 25.17 23.50 2.25
N ALA A 254 24.38 22.44 2.41
CA ALA A 254 23.48 21.98 1.37
C ALA A 254 22.42 23.03 0.97
N ALA A 255 21.87 23.75 1.95
CA ALA A 255 20.91 24.82 1.70
C ALA A 255 21.55 26.07 1.06
N LEU A 256 22.79 26.40 1.41
CA LEU A 256 23.53 27.53 0.82
C LEU A 256 23.80 27.32 -0.67
N HIS A 257 24.19 26.11 -1.07
CA HIS A 257 24.47 25.77 -2.48
C HIS A 257 23.23 25.34 -3.28
N VAL A 258 22.01 25.61 -2.79
CA VAL A 258 20.78 25.27 -3.53
C VAL A 258 20.61 26.07 -4.83
N ASN A 259 21.26 27.23 -4.94
CA ASN A 259 21.23 28.11 -6.12
C ASN A 259 22.38 27.85 -7.09
N GLU A 260 23.24 26.86 -6.83
CA GLU A 260 24.23 26.40 -7.80
C GLU A 260 23.49 25.76 -8.98
N ARG A 261 23.99 26.00 -10.19
CA ARG A 261 23.43 25.46 -11.43
C ARG A 261 24.33 24.35 -11.95
N TRP A 262 23.74 23.33 -12.58
CA TRP A 262 24.51 22.21 -13.12
C TRP A 262 25.62 22.64 -14.11
N ASP A 263 25.37 23.68 -14.89
CA ASP A 263 26.31 24.28 -15.84
C ASP A 263 27.40 25.16 -15.20
N GLY A 264 27.34 25.41 -13.89
CA GLY A 264 28.29 26.25 -13.15
C GLY A 264 27.99 27.76 -13.19
N THR A 265 26.87 28.19 -13.80
CA THR A 265 26.46 29.60 -13.85
C THR A 265 25.67 30.06 -12.62
N GLY A 266 25.55 29.19 -11.61
CA GLY A 266 24.87 29.46 -10.35
C GLY A 266 25.75 30.15 -9.32
N TRP A 267 25.24 30.23 -8.10
CA TRP A 267 25.89 30.93 -6.99
C TRP A 267 25.61 30.21 -5.65
N PRO A 268 26.40 30.43 -4.59
CA PRO A 268 27.44 31.46 -4.44
C PRO A 268 28.81 31.14 -5.05
N ALA A 269 29.15 29.88 -5.27
CA ALA A 269 30.51 29.46 -5.64
C ALA A 269 30.68 29.10 -7.12
N GLY A 270 29.60 29.05 -7.91
CA GLY A 270 29.67 28.69 -9.33
C GLY A 270 30.07 27.23 -9.54
N LEU A 271 29.64 26.35 -8.64
CA LEU A 271 29.96 24.93 -8.70
C LEU A 271 29.20 24.28 -9.85
N SER A 272 29.91 23.52 -10.69
CA SER A 272 29.34 22.80 -11.83
C SER A 272 29.22 21.31 -11.56
N GLY A 273 28.19 20.69 -12.12
CA GLY A 273 28.03 19.25 -12.14
C GLY A 273 28.09 18.58 -10.76
N SER A 274 28.96 17.58 -10.64
CA SER A 274 29.17 16.81 -9.42
C SER A 274 29.94 17.56 -8.32
N TRP A 275 30.50 18.73 -8.61
CA TRP A 275 31.14 19.57 -7.58
C TRP A 275 30.10 20.17 -6.62
N THR A 276 28.86 20.35 -7.09
CA THR A 276 27.73 20.74 -6.25
C THR A 276 27.32 19.58 -5.34
N PRO A 277 27.24 19.77 -4.02
CA PRO A 277 26.87 18.71 -3.09
C PRO A 277 25.56 18.02 -3.49
N LEU A 278 25.50 16.67 -3.43
CA LEU A 278 24.30 15.92 -3.80
C LEU A 278 23.03 16.40 -3.07
N PRO A 279 23.06 16.66 -1.74
CA PRO A 279 21.89 17.20 -1.06
C PRO A 279 21.40 18.55 -1.61
N SER A 280 22.31 19.42 -2.08
CA SER A 280 21.95 20.68 -2.74
C SER A 280 21.27 20.46 -4.08
N ARG A 281 21.80 19.52 -4.89
CA ARG A 281 21.22 19.15 -6.19
C ARG A 281 19.80 18.58 -6.03
N VAL A 282 19.60 17.72 -5.02
CA VAL A 282 18.26 17.21 -4.64
C VAL A 282 17.34 18.34 -4.23
N LEU A 283 17.81 19.25 -3.39
CA LEU A 283 17.02 20.37 -2.90
C LEU A 283 16.66 21.36 -4.03
N ALA A 284 17.56 21.60 -4.98
CA ALA A 284 17.32 22.48 -6.13
C ALA A 284 16.17 21.95 -7.00
N VAL A 285 16.18 20.66 -7.35
CA VAL A 285 15.07 20.02 -8.09
C VAL A 285 13.77 20.07 -7.29
N ALA A 286 13.80 19.73 -6.00
CA ALA A 286 12.62 19.77 -5.15
C ALA A 286 12.02 21.18 -5.03
N ARG A 287 12.87 22.21 -4.98
CA ARG A 287 12.44 23.61 -4.91
C ARG A 287 11.79 24.05 -6.22
N ALA A 288 12.46 23.84 -7.34
CA ALA A 288 11.93 24.13 -8.68
C ALA A 288 10.58 23.42 -8.91
N TRP A 289 10.49 22.15 -8.51
CA TRP A 289 9.25 21.40 -8.62
C TRP A 289 8.11 22.01 -7.77
N SER A 290 8.39 22.41 -6.53
CA SER A 290 7.41 23.08 -5.67
C SER A 290 7.01 24.48 -6.16
N GLU A 291 7.89 25.20 -6.84
CA GLU A 291 7.56 26.50 -7.48
C GLU A 291 6.55 26.36 -8.61
N LEU A 292 6.50 25.19 -9.24
CA LEU A 292 5.58 24.91 -10.32
C LEU A 292 4.26 24.32 -9.82
N THR A 293 4.24 23.64 -8.68
CA THR A 293 3.11 22.77 -8.28
C THR A 293 2.45 23.11 -6.95
N ALA A 294 3.11 23.86 -6.05
CA ALA A 294 2.58 24.12 -4.71
C ALA A 294 1.48 25.19 -4.72
N GLY A 295 0.65 25.21 -3.68
CA GLY A 295 -0.45 26.17 -3.57
C GLY A 295 0.07 27.61 -3.48
N GLY A 296 -0.57 28.52 -4.23
CA GLY A 296 -0.15 29.93 -4.32
C GLY A 296 1.06 30.16 -5.23
N THR A 297 1.36 29.23 -6.15
CA THR A 297 2.41 29.35 -7.17
C THR A 297 1.82 29.25 -8.59
N VAL A 298 2.54 28.68 -9.55
CA VAL A 298 2.03 28.47 -10.93
C VAL A 298 0.93 27.40 -10.95
N GLU A 299 0.93 26.46 -10.00
CA GLU A 299 -0.09 25.41 -9.82
C GLU A 299 -0.28 24.47 -11.05
N LEU A 300 0.82 24.16 -11.73
CA LEU A 300 0.86 23.18 -12.82
C LEU A 300 0.58 21.75 -12.32
N SER A 301 0.14 20.91 -13.25
CA SER A 301 0.13 19.46 -13.01
C SER A 301 1.54 18.90 -12.86
N HIS A 302 1.68 17.75 -12.19
CA HIS A 302 2.99 17.10 -12.04
C HIS A 302 3.62 16.75 -13.41
N SER A 303 2.83 16.36 -14.40
CA SER A 303 3.31 16.08 -15.76
C SER A 303 3.88 17.32 -16.46
N GLU A 304 3.21 18.47 -16.33
CA GLU A 304 3.68 19.74 -16.90
C GLU A 304 4.91 20.26 -16.16
N ALA A 305 4.92 20.15 -14.83
CA ALA A 305 6.07 20.53 -14.02
C ALA A 305 7.30 19.67 -14.36
N LEU A 306 7.14 18.35 -14.51
CA LEU A 306 8.24 17.48 -14.91
C LEU A 306 8.79 17.85 -16.29
N LEU A 307 7.94 18.14 -17.27
CA LEU A 307 8.40 18.58 -18.60
C LEU A 307 9.30 19.81 -18.49
N ASP A 308 8.92 20.80 -17.67
CA ASP A 308 9.74 21.99 -17.40
C ASP A 308 11.07 21.63 -16.70
N LEU A 309 11.05 20.76 -15.68
CA LEU A 309 12.28 20.31 -15.01
C LEU A 309 13.23 19.57 -15.98
N THR A 310 12.69 18.75 -16.89
CA THR A 310 13.46 18.02 -17.90
C THR A 310 14.10 18.97 -18.91
N LEU A 311 13.41 20.07 -19.29
CA LEU A 311 14.00 21.12 -20.14
C LEU A 311 15.16 21.87 -19.46
N ARG A 312 15.13 21.96 -18.12
CA ARG A 312 16.19 22.59 -17.31
C ARG A 312 17.34 21.63 -16.96
N ALA A 313 17.18 20.33 -17.21
CA ALA A 313 18.16 19.32 -16.89
C ALA A 313 19.45 19.49 -17.71
N GLY A 314 20.60 19.42 -17.05
CA GLY A 314 21.91 19.56 -17.69
C GLY A 314 22.38 21.00 -17.86
N ALA A 315 21.52 21.99 -17.58
CA ALA A 315 21.89 23.39 -17.48
C ALA A 315 21.70 23.90 -16.05
N GLU A 316 20.47 23.95 -15.56
CA GLU A 316 20.16 24.39 -14.20
C GLU A 316 20.19 23.23 -13.21
N LEU A 317 19.56 22.12 -13.59
CA LEU A 317 19.27 21.01 -12.70
C LEU A 317 20.12 19.78 -13.04
N ASP A 318 20.46 19.00 -12.02
CA ASP A 318 21.14 17.71 -12.21
C ASP A 318 20.22 16.71 -12.94
N PRO A 319 20.59 16.22 -14.15
CA PRO A 319 19.79 15.27 -14.90
C PRO A 319 19.45 13.99 -14.14
N ALA A 320 20.35 13.49 -13.29
CA ALA A 320 20.11 12.27 -12.51
C ALA A 320 19.05 12.49 -11.42
N VAL A 321 19.01 13.69 -10.84
CA VAL A 321 18.04 14.07 -9.83
C VAL A 321 16.68 14.36 -10.46
N VAL A 322 16.64 15.02 -11.63
CA VAL A 322 15.40 15.22 -12.40
C VAL A 322 14.80 13.87 -12.79
N LYS A 323 15.62 12.91 -13.26
CA LYS A 323 15.16 11.54 -13.53
C LYS A 323 14.61 10.84 -12.29
N ALA A 324 15.16 11.11 -11.11
CA ALA A 324 14.60 10.59 -9.86
C ALA A 324 13.26 11.24 -9.51
N ALA A 325 13.06 12.53 -9.81
CA ALA A 325 11.76 13.19 -9.69
C ALA A 325 10.72 12.59 -10.65
N GLU A 326 11.10 12.31 -11.90
CA GLU A 326 10.27 11.57 -12.85
C GLU A 326 9.89 10.18 -12.31
N GLN A 327 10.84 9.46 -11.70
CA GLN A 327 10.58 8.19 -11.05
C GLN A 327 9.60 8.32 -9.87
N VAL A 328 9.71 9.36 -9.04
CA VAL A 328 8.76 9.62 -7.96
C VAL A 328 7.35 9.77 -8.51
N VAL A 329 7.15 10.58 -9.57
CA VAL A 329 5.83 10.72 -10.20
C VAL A 329 5.39 9.43 -10.86
N ALA A 330 6.27 8.69 -11.52
CA ALA A 330 5.90 7.42 -12.13
C ALA A 330 5.52 6.36 -11.09
N GLU A 331 6.15 6.35 -9.91
CA GLU A 331 5.81 5.48 -8.79
C GLU A 331 4.51 5.91 -8.11
N GLU A 332 4.27 7.21 -7.93
CA GLU A 332 3.02 7.78 -7.40
C GLU A 332 1.87 7.66 -8.40
N GLU A 333 2.08 7.86 -9.71
CA GLU A 333 1.10 7.58 -10.76
C GLU A 333 0.84 6.09 -10.88
N ALA A 334 1.84 5.23 -10.66
CA ALA A 334 1.61 3.80 -10.51
C ALA A 334 0.85 3.44 -9.22
N PHE A 335 0.62 4.41 -8.33
CA PHE A 335 -0.12 4.27 -7.08
C PHE A 335 -1.54 4.88 -7.18
N VAL A 336 -1.67 6.08 -7.77
CA VAL A 336 -2.92 6.79 -8.11
C VAL A 336 -3.63 6.15 -9.32
N ARG A 337 -2.85 5.69 -10.30
CA ARG A 337 -3.22 4.70 -11.32
C ARG A 337 -2.43 3.42 -11.05
N ALA A 338 -2.56 2.85 -9.85
CA ALA A 338 -2.34 1.41 -9.73
C ALA A 338 -3.50 0.71 -10.46
N PRO A 339 -3.30 0.15 -11.67
CA PRO A 339 -4.16 -0.93 -12.13
C PRO A 339 -4.14 -1.97 -11.02
N GLY A 340 -5.33 -2.43 -10.61
CA GLY A 340 -5.42 -3.46 -9.59
C GLY A 340 -4.44 -4.57 -9.91
N PHE A 341 -3.53 -4.87 -8.98
CA PHE A 341 -2.64 -6.02 -8.98
C PHE A 341 -2.47 -6.71 -10.35
N GLN A 342 -1.48 -6.28 -11.14
CA GLN A 342 -0.88 -7.19 -12.11
C GLN A 342 0.16 -8.03 -11.38
N PRO A 343 0.14 -9.38 -11.44
CA PRO A 343 1.28 -10.17 -11.02
C PRO A 343 2.42 -9.95 -12.04
N ARG A 344 3.23 -8.91 -11.83
CA ARG A 344 4.62 -8.91 -12.30
C ARG A 344 5.45 -9.60 -11.21
N LEU A 345 6.18 -10.63 -11.62
CA LEU A 345 6.85 -11.66 -10.83
C LEU A 345 7.90 -11.22 -9.78
N HIS A 346 7.94 -9.96 -9.31
CA HIS A 346 9.10 -9.46 -8.54
C HIS A 346 8.81 -8.68 -7.25
N ARG A 347 7.55 -8.42 -6.85
CA ARG A 347 7.30 -7.66 -5.61
C ARG A 347 6.06 -8.15 -4.86
N LEU A 348 6.19 -9.29 -4.20
CA LEU A 348 5.42 -9.54 -2.97
C LEU A 348 6.12 -8.84 -1.80
N PRO A 349 5.40 -8.34 -0.80
CA PRO A 349 5.99 -7.80 0.42
C PRO A 349 6.67 -8.94 1.16
N LEU A 350 7.95 -9.13 0.87
CA LEU A 350 8.77 -10.18 1.46
C LEU A 350 9.15 -9.80 2.91
N PRO A 351 9.02 -10.73 3.87
CA PRO A 351 9.51 -10.53 5.23
C PRO A 351 10.98 -10.09 5.22
N ARG A 352 11.37 -9.18 6.11
CA ARG A 352 12.75 -8.66 6.24
C ARG A 352 13.88 -9.70 6.12
N PRO A 353 13.78 -10.94 6.65
CA PRO A 353 14.83 -11.95 6.46
C PRO A 353 15.00 -12.43 5.00
N VAL A 354 13.97 -12.38 4.16
CA VAL A 354 14.04 -12.81 2.75
C VAL A 354 14.73 -11.75 1.87
N ARG A 355 14.60 -10.46 2.22
CA ARG A 355 15.35 -9.36 1.57
C ARG A 355 16.86 -9.44 1.79
N ARG A 356 17.32 -10.07 2.87
CA ARG A 356 18.76 -10.19 3.20
C ARG A 356 19.45 -11.38 2.52
N ALA A 357 18.68 -12.40 2.12
CA ALA A 357 19.21 -13.49 1.31
C ALA A 357 19.27 -13.01 -0.15
N LYS A 358 20.45 -12.57 -0.59
CA LYS A 358 20.73 -12.18 -1.99
C LYS A 358 20.07 -13.18 -2.95
N LEU A 359 19.17 -12.69 -3.81
CA LEU A 359 18.62 -13.47 -4.93
C LEU A 359 19.78 -14.04 -5.75
N PRO A 360 19.93 -15.37 -5.87
CA PRO A 360 21.06 -15.96 -6.55
C PRO A 360 21.00 -15.73 -8.06
N THR A 361 22.16 -15.38 -8.60
CA THR A 361 22.81 -15.42 -9.93
C THR A 361 22.22 -16.27 -11.09
N VAL A 362 21.02 -16.84 -10.98
CA VAL A 362 20.46 -17.79 -11.96
C VAL A 362 19.91 -17.10 -13.22
N LEU A 363 19.45 -15.85 -13.11
CA LEU A 363 18.94 -15.09 -14.26
C LEU A 363 20.04 -14.50 -15.16
N ALA A 364 21.29 -14.43 -14.70
CA ALA A 364 22.42 -13.93 -15.49
C ALA A 364 22.98 -14.94 -16.51
N HIS A 365 22.58 -16.22 -16.42
CA HIS A 365 23.01 -17.27 -17.36
C HIS A 365 22.00 -17.56 -18.48
N LEU A 366 20.78 -17.01 -18.40
CA LEU A 366 19.72 -17.26 -19.39
C LEU A 366 19.62 -16.17 -20.48
N THR A 367 20.43 -15.12 -20.41
CA THR A 367 20.35 -13.95 -21.30
C THR A 367 21.62 -13.66 -22.10
N ARG A 368 22.58 -14.60 -22.18
CA ARG A 368 23.65 -14.49 -23.18
C ARG A 368 23.13 -14.99 -24.53
N PRO A 369 23.07 -14.14 -25.56
CA PRO A 369 22.85 -14.63 -26.92
C PRO A 369 24.08 -15.43 -27.35
N THR A 370 23.85 -16.63 -27.90
CA THR A 370 24.84 -17.39 -28.68
C THR A 370 25.11 -16.73 -30.01
#